data_AF-A0A7G5XAT1-F1
#
_entry.id   AF-A0A7G5XAT1-F1
#
_cell.length_a   1.000
_cell.length_b   1.000
_cell.length_c   1.000
_cell.angle_alpha   90.00
_cell.angle_beta   90.00
_cell.angle_gamma   90.00
#
_symmetry.space_group_name_H-M   'P 1'
#
loop_
_entity.id
_entity.type
_entity.pdbx_description
1 polymer ?
#
loop_
_entity_poly.entity_id
_entity_poly.type
_entity_poly.pdbx_seq_one_letter_code
_entity_poly.pdbx_strand_id
1 'polypeptide(L)'
;ANLSSLVSRDTLPVSTCPAGQTYDRSVCYKANTIRSFCVANPRSNREKITDTPCKPQEICVQRRLNNGKSFAKCIPIVNLVEWKTSPDGNKEGCTTTSANPAGYHHLGTIVYDVNKNPIEVDKISYFGEPGNVNEGIGGSTSYFSSDLFQFSKSRFMKTCIFSGGYGNLNAY
;
A
#
# COMPACT_ATOMS: atom_id res chain seq x y z
N ALA A 1 10.56 8.33 -21.45
CA ALA A 1 9.19 7.79 -21.48
C ALA A 1 8.24 8.84 -20.90
N ASN A 2 7.09 9.06 -21.53
CA ASN A 2 6.12 10.10 -21.15
C ASN A 2 5.37 9.64 -19.88
N LEU A 3 5.57 10.31 -18.74
CA LEU A 3 5.02 9.92 -17.43
C LEU A 3 3.47 9.92 -17.37
N SER A 4 2.81 10.55 -18.35
CA SER A 4 1.35 10.59 -18.47
C SER A 4 0.72 9.31 -19.03
N SER A 5 1.48 8.43 -19.69
CA SER A 5 0.95 7.16 -20.23
C SER A 5 1.01 5.98 -19.26
N LEU A 6 1.70 6.14 -18.12
CA LEU A 6 1.79 5.13 -17.05
C LEU A 6 0.54 5.06 -16.16
N VAL A 7 -0.41 5.98 -16.31
CA VAL A 7 -1.64 6.06 -15.50
C VAL A 7 -2.71 5.06 -15.97
N SER A 8 -2.57 4.47 -17.16
CA SER A 8 -3.62 3.64 -17.80
C SER A 8 -3.60 2.15 -17.40
N ARG A 9 -2.78 1.72 -16.43
CA ARG A 9 -2.72 0.31 -16.00
C ARG A 9 -3.02 0.09 -14.52
N ASP A 10 -3.72 1.02 -13.89
CA ASP A 10 -4.26 0.78 -12.55
C ASP A 10 -5.70 0.29 -12.68
N THR A 11 -6.00 -0.92 -12.20
CA THR A 11 -7.40 -1.36 -12.08
C THR A 11 -8.03 -0.61 -10.90
N LEU A 12 -8.91 0.35 -11.21
CA LEU A 12 -9.65 1.11 -10.21
C LEU A 12 -10.72 0.23 -9.54
N PRO A 13 -11.09 0.51 -8.28
CA PRO A 13 -12.21 -0.18 -7.64
C PRO A 13 -13.48 0.03 -8.46
N VAL A 14 -14.35 -0.97 -8.50
CA VAL A 14 -15.68 -0.80 -9.10
C VAL A 14 -16.45 0.24 -8.27
N SER A 15 -16.53 1.45 -8.81
CA SER A 15 -17.24 2.59 -8.21
C SER A 15 -18.71 2.64 -8.62
N THR A 16 -19.12 1.82 -9.59
CA THR A 16 -20.51 1.70 -10.02
C THR A 16 -21.32 0.98 -8.96
N CYS A 17 -22.15 1.75 -8.26
CA CYS A 17 -23.08 1.21 -7.27
C CYS A 17 -24.47 0.98 -7.90
N PRO A 18 -25.23 -0.01 -7.40
CA PRO A 18 -26.63 -0.19 -7.79
C PRO A 18 -27.46 1.08 -7.54
N ALA A 19 -28.57 1.23 -8.24
CA ALA A 19 -29.49 2.35 -8.04
C ALA A 19 -29.90 2.49 -6.57
N GLY A 20 -29.85 3.72 -6.04
CA GLY A 20 -30.10 4.01 -4.63
C GLY A 20 -28.92 3.79 -3.69
N GLN A 21 -27.74 3.42 -4.21
CA GLN A 21 -26.49 3.34 -3.46
C GLN A 21 -25.41 4.25 -4.04
N THR A 22 -24.46 4.63 -3.20
CA THR A 22 -23.30 5.45 -3.55
C THR A 22 -22.03 4.76 -3.08
N TYR A 23 -20.93 4.95 -3.81
CA TYR A 23 -19.64 4.39 -3.44
C TYR A 23 -19.19 5.00 -2.12
N ASP A 24 -18.83 4.15 -1.16
CA ASP A 24 -18.33 4.58 0.15
C ASP A 24 -16.80 4.55 0.19
N ARG A 25 -16.23 3.35 0.02
CA ARG A 25 -14.80 3.09 0.18
C ARG A 25 -14.39 1.82 -0.54
N SER A 26 -13.08 1.61 -0.69
CA SER A 26 -12.51 0.33 -1.09
C SER A 26 -11.28 -0.02 -0.26
N VAL A 27 -11.08 -1.32 -0.05
CA VAL A 27 -9.99 -1.87 0.75
C VAL A 27 -9.29 -2.98 -0.02
N CYS A 28 -8.04 -3.26 0.34
CA CYS A 28 -7.42 -4.51 -0.06
C CYS A 28 -8.01 -5.63 0.79
N TYR A 29 -8.69 -6.58 0.15
CA TYR A 29 -9.20 -7.77 0.83
C TYR A 29 -8.16 -8.89 0.81
N LYS A 30 -7.45 -8.99 -0.32
CA LYS A 30 -6.26 -9.83 -0.51
C LYS A 30 -5.23 -9.03 -1.30
N ALA A 31 -3.99 -9.52 -1.33
CA ALA A 31 -2.89 -8.99 -2.12
C ALA A 31 -3.27 -8.73 -3.59
N ASN A 32 -4.21 -9.49 -4.15
CA ASN A 32 -4.66 -9.37 -5.54
C ASN A 32 -6.16 -9.11 -5.68
N THR A 33 -6.84 -8.63 -4.62
CA THR A 33 -8.29 -8.42 -4.66
C THR A 33 -8.67 -7.15 -3.93
N ILE A 34 -9.31 -6.23 -4.65
CA ILE A 34 -9.97 -5.06 -4.08
C ILE A 34 -11.37 -5.44 -3.65
N ARG A 35 -11.78 -5.00 -2.47
CA ARG A 35 -13.18 -5.05 -2.01
C ARG A 35 -13.75 -3.64 -1.96
N SER A 36 -14.84 -3.42 -2.68
CA SER A 36 -15.54 -2.13 -2.76
C SER A 36 -16.85 -2.20 -1.98
N PHE A 37 -17.21 -1.08 -1.35
CA PHE A 37 -18.41 -0.95 -0.53
C PHE A 37 -19.30 0.15 -1.09
N CYS A 38 -20.56 -0.18 -1.34
CA CYS A 38 -21.61 0.77 -1.68
C CYS A 38 -22.59 0.89 -0.52
N VAL A 39 -23.01 2.13 -0.21
CA VAL A 39 -23.92 2.44 0.90
C VAL A 39 -25.16 3.17 0.39
N ALA A 40 -26.31 2.90 1.01
CA ALA A 40 -27.55 3.66 0.80
C ALA A 40 -27.73 4.70 1.92
N ASN A 41 -28.53 5.75 1.67
CA ASN A 41 -29.01 6.67 2.70
C ASN A 41 -30.55 6.71 2.67
N PRO A 42 -31.27 6.31 3.75
CA PRO A 42 -30.75 5.80 5.04
C PRO A 42 -29.96 4.51 4.86
N ARG A 43 -29.01 4.25 5.77
CA ARG A 43 -28.20 3.02 5.77
C ARG A 43 -29.12 1.81 5.83
N SER A 44 -29.25 1.11 4.72
CA SER A 44 -29.95 -0.18 4.68
C SER A 44 -28.96 -1.31 4.93
N ASN A 45 -29.45 -2.44 5.43
CA ASN A 45 -28.66 -3.66 5.62
C ASN A 45 -28.16 -4.28 4.29
N ARG A 46 -28.41 -3.64 3.14
CA ARG A 46 -28.01 -4.09 1.80
C ARG A 46 -26.76 -3.35 1.30
N GLU A 47 -25.76 -3.13 2.14
CA GLU A 47 -24.44 -2.68 1.64
C GLU A 47 -23.96 -3.68 0.59
N LYS A 48 -23.83 -3.25 -0.67
CA LYS A 48 -23.29 -4.13 -1.70
C LYS A 48 -21.78 -4.14 -1.57
N ILE A 49 -21.26 -5.35 -1.34
CA ILE A 49 -19.83 -5.64 -1.36
C ILE A 49 -19.50 -6.28 -2.71
N THR A 50 -18.50 -5.73 -3.38
CA THR A 50 -18.01 -6.25 -4.66
C THR A 50 -16.52 -6.50 -4.56
N ASP A 51 -16.12 -7.74 -4.81
CA ASP A 51 -14.72 -8.13 -4.89
C ASP A 51 -14.28 -8.09 -6.35
N THR A 52 -13.20 -7.36 -6.63
CA THR A 52 -12.64 -7.18 -7.97
C THR A 52 -11.19 -7.67 -7.96
N PRO A 53 -10.86 -8.71 -8.73
CA PRO A 53 -9.49 -9.20 -8.81
C PRO A 53 -8.61 -8.22 -9.57
N CYS A 54 -7.38 -8.05 -9.10
CA CYS A 54 -6.30 -7.40 -9.84
C CYS A 54 -5.85 -8.28 -11.01
N LYS A 55 -5.26 -7.67 -12.04
CA LYS A 55 -4.69 -8.44 -13.15
C LYS A 55 -3.48 -9.25 -12.67
N PRO A 56 -3.03 -10.26 -13.44
CA PRO A 56 -1.75 -10.89 -13.19
C PRO A 56 -0.64 -9.83 -13.11
N GLN A 57 0.28 -10.00 -12.16
CA GLN A 57 1.38 -9.06 -11.86
C GLN A 57 0.95 -7.67 -11.35
N GLU A 58 -0.29 -7.52 -10.91
CA GLU A 58 -0.72 -6.37 -10.12
C GLU A 58 -0.92 -6.77 -8.65
N ILE A 59 -0.65 -5.83 -7.76
CA ILE A 59 -0.90 -5.95 -6.32
C ILE A 59 -1.91 -4.87 -5.91
N CYS A 60 -2.79 -5.21 -4.99
CA CYS A 60 -3.68 -4.25 -4.36
C CYS A 60 -2.86 -3.30 -3.47
N VAL A 61 -3.11 -2.01 -3.60
CA VAL A 61 -2.54 -0.96 -2.74
C VAL A 61 -3.68 -0.13 -2.21
N GLN A 62 -3.80 -0.07 -0.90
CA GLN A 62 -4.79 0.73 -0.19
C GLN A 62 -4.16 2.01 0.33
N ARG A 63 -4.79 3.15 0.12
CA ARG A 63 -4.41 4.45 0.70
C ARG A 63 -5.56 5.02 1.52
N ARG A 64 -5.27 5.92 2.45
CA ARG A 64 -6.29 6.73 3.12
C ARG A 64 -6.44 8.05 2.39
N LEU A 65 -7.68 8.40 2.04
CA LEU A 65 -8.01 9.67 1.41
C LEU A 65 -8.14 10.78 2.46
N ASN A 66 -8.06 12.04 2.03
CA ASN A 66 -8.19 13.22 2.88
C ASN A 66 -9.54 13.28 3.64
N ASN A 67 -10.58 12.62 3.11
CA ASN A 67 -11.88 12.50 3.77
C ASN A 67 -11.93 11.37 4.84
N GLY A 68 -10.78 10.77 5.15
CA GLY A 68 -10.64 9.70 6.14
C GLY A 68 -11.00 8.31 5.64
N LYS A 69 -11.55 8.16 4.44
CA LYS A 69 -11.97 6.86 3.87
C LYS A 69 -10.82 6.12 3.18
N SER A 70 -10.86 4.80 3.22
CA SER A 70 -9.92 3.96 2.47
C SER A 70 -10.24 3.92 0.98
N PHE A 71 -9.20 3.89 0.16
CA PHE A 71 -9.29 3.70 -1.27
C PHE A 71 -8.20 2.72 -1.72
N ALA A 72 -8.62 1.59 -2.25
CA ALA A 72 -7.74 0.58 -2.83
C ALA A 72 -7.77 0.61 -4.37
N LYS A 73 -6.60 0.39 -4.98
CA LYS A 73 -6.39 0.23 -6.42
C LYS A 73 -5.35 -0.86 -6.69
N CYS A 74 -5.39 -1.48 -7.87
CA CYS A 74 -4.35 -2.43 -8.27
C CYS A 74 -3.23 -1.68 -8.98
N ILE A 75 -1.98 -1.94 -8.61
CA ILE A 75 -0.79 -1.33 -9.20
C ILE A 75 0.11 -2.44 -9.76
N PRO A 76 0.68 -2.29 -10.96
CA PRO A 76 1.69 -3.22 -11.46
C PRO A 76 2.88 -3.35 -10.51
N ILE A 77 3.28 -4.58 -10.16
CA ILE A 77 4.40 -4.85 -9.24
C ILE A 77 5.71 -4.23 -9.75
N VAL A 78 5.90 -4.17 -11.07
CA VAL A 78 7.06 -3.54 -11.71
C VAL A 78 7.23 -2.04 -11.41
N ASN A 79 6.17 -1.38 -10.91
CA ASN A 79 6.20 0.03 -10.50
C ASN A 79 6.51 0.20 -9.01
N LEU A 80 6.71 -0.90 -8.27
CA LEU A 80 6.91 -0.95 -6.83
C LEU A 80 8.25 -1.61 -6.51
N VAL A 81 8.72 -1.40 -5.28
CA VAL A 81 9.84 -2.17 -4.74
C VAL A 81 9.24 -3.37 -4.03
N GLU A 82 9.44 -4.58 -4.54
CA GLU A 82 8.99 -5.81 -3.88
C GLU A 82 10.14 -6.40 -3.06
N TRP A 83 9.87 -6.75 -1.79
CA TRP A 83 10.82 -7.50 -0.97
C TRP A 83 10.12 -8.43 0.01
N LYS A 84 10.88 -9.41 0.52
CA LYS A 84 10.44 -10.30 1.59
C LYS A 84 11.15 -9.99 2.89
N THR A 85 10.40 -10.01 3.98
CA THR A 85 10.99 -9.95 5.33
C THR A 85 11.67 -11.28 5.68
N SER A 86 12.44 -11.29 6.77
CA SER A 86 13.17 -12.48 7.22
C SER A 86 12.24 -13.69 7.44
N PRO A 87 12.69 -14.92 7.09
CA PRO A 87 11.89 -16.12 7.30
C PRO A 87 11.65 -16.47 8.77
N ASP A 88 12.57 -16.11 9.66
CA ASP A 88 12.58 -16.62 11.04
C ASP A 88 11.61 -15.87 11.99
N GLY A 89 10.88 -14.87 11.50
CA GLY A 89 10.05 -13.99 12.33
C GLY A 89 10.89 -13.20 13.35
N ASN A 90 10.27 -12.22 14.04
CA ASN A 90 10.94 -11.40 15.07
C ASN A 90 12.27 -10.75 14.65
N LYS A 91 12.51 -10.62 13.35
CA LYS A 91 13.72 -10.06 12.76
C LYS A 91 13.33 -8.89 11.89
N GLU A 92 14.15 -7.86 11.93
CA GLU A 92 13.98 -6.70 11.07
C GLU A 92 14.35 -7.07 9.62
N GLY A 93 13.43 -6.79 8.70
CA GLY A 93 13.66 -6.94 7.26
C GLY A 93 13.68 -5.57 6.59
N CYS A 94 14.79 -5.21 5.94
CA CYS A 94 14.96 -3.91 5.31
C CYS A 94 15.10 -3.99 3.80
N THR A 95 14.63 -2.95 3.11
CA THR A 95 14.92 -2.66 1.70
C THR A 95 15.39 -1.22 1.54
N THR A 96 15.91 -0.87 0.37
CA THR A 96 16.25 0.51 0.01
C THR A 96 15.52 0.92 -1.27
N THR A 97 15.02 2.15 -1.30
CA THR A 97 14.39 2.75 -2.48
C THR A 97 15.03 4.09 -2.83
N SER A 98 14.99 4.42 -4.12
CA SER A 98 15.47 5.69 -4.68
C SER A 98 14.40 6.29 -5.58
N ALA A 99 14.31 7.63 -5.61
CA ALA A 99 13.42 8.33 -6.52
C ALA A 99 14.22 9.10 -7.59
N ASN A 100 13.74 9.04 -8.83
CA ASN A 100 14.25 9.82 -9.96
C ASN A 100 13.05 10.47 -10.69
N PRO A 101 12.96 11.81 -10.79
CA PRO A 101 13.94 12.79 -10.33
C PRO A 101 14.04 12.86 -8.80
N ALA A 102 15.22 13.25 -8.31
CA ALA A 102 15.40 13.64 -6.92
C ALA A 102 14.40 14.75 -6.53
N GLY A 103 13.93 14.75 -5.29
CA GLY A 103 12.90 15.67 -4.82
C GLY A 103 12.12 15.11 -3.63
N TYR A 104 11.04 15.79 -3.26
CA TYR A 104 10.12 15.29 -2.24
C TYR A 104 9.17 14.28 -2.85
N HIS A 105 9.14 13.07 -2.31
CA HIS A 105 8.27 11.99 -2.74
C HIS A 105 7.59 11.35 -1.56
N HIS A 106 6.34 10.95 -1.77
CA HIS A 106 5.63 10.14 -0.80
C HIS A 106 6.13 8.70 -0.87
N LEU A 107 6.51 8.16 0.28
CA LEU A 107 6.78 6.73 0.45
C LEU A 107 5.80 6.17 1.46
N GLY A 108 5.35 4.96 1.19
CA GLY A 108 4.56 4.17 2.11
C GLY A 108 4.78 2.71 1.81
N THR A 109 4.31 1.87 2.71
CA THR A 109 4.61 0.44 2.67
C THR A 109 3.35 -0.34 2.97
N ILE A 110 3.08 -1.36 2.16
CA ILE A 110 1.99 -2.30 2.40
C ILE A 110 2.55 -3.69 2.62
N VAL A 111 1.99 -4.42 3.58
CA VAL A 111 2.52 -5.72 4.00
C VAL A 111 1.43 -6.77 3.95
N TYR A 112 1.79 -7.93 3.41
CA TYR A 112 0.95 -9.09 3.26
C TYR A 112 1.57 -10.31 3.95
N ASP A 113 0.74 -11.10 4.62
CA ASP A 113 1.15 -12.41 5.14
C ASP A 113 1.42 -13.42 4.01
N VAL A 114 1.87 -14.62 4.40
CA VAL A 114 2.12 -15.74 3.47
C VAL A 114 0.86 -16.21 2.73
N ASN A 115 -0.32 -15.92 3.28
CA ASN A 115 -1.63 -16.26 2.72
C ASN A 115 -2.26 -15.10 1.94
N LYS A 116 -1.46 -14.08 1.63
CA LYS A 116 -1.84 -12.88 0.87
C LYS A 116 -2.92 -12.05 1.54
N ASN A 117 -3.08 -12.14 2.87
CA ASN A 117 -3.92 -11.24 3.64
C ASN A 117 -3.14 -9.96 3.93
N PRO A 118 -3.75 -8.77 3.78
CA PRO A 118 -3.14 -7.55 4.28
C PRO A 118 -3.05 -7.64 5.81
N ILE A 119 -1.90 -7.24 6.35
CA ILE A 119 -1.66 -7.25 7.80
C ILE A 119 -1.12 -5.90 8.26
N GLU A 120 -1.30 -5.66 9.55
CA GLU A 120 -0.60 -4.59 10.26
C GLU A 120 0.65 -5.20 10.92
N VAL A 121 1.77 -4.50 10.81
CA VAL A 121 3.07 -4.92 11.40
C VAL A 121 3.40 -3.99 12.54
N ASP A 122 4.17 -4.39 13.55
CA ASP A 122 4.35 -3.58 14.75
C ASP A 122 4.98 -2.19 14.47
N LYS A 123 6.01 -2.16 13.61
CA LYS A 123 6.73 -0.92 13.29
C LYS A 123 7.33 -0.94 11.89
N ILE A 124 7.26 0.21 11.20
CA ILE A 124 8.02 0.49 9.98
C ILE A 124 8.92 1.69 10.24
N SER A 125 10.23 1.48 10.09
CA SER A 125 11.25 2.52 10.26
C SER A 125 11.77 2.99 8.91
N TYR A 126 11.88 4.31 8.73
CA TYR A 126 12.41 4.92 7.52
C TYR A 126 13.73 5.65 7.84
N PHE A 127 14.81 5.23 7.20
CA PHE A 127 16.14 5.79 7.41
C PHE A 127 16.71 6.40 6.13
N GLY A 128 17.15 7.65 6.20
CA GLY A 128 17.90 8.30 5.15
C GLY A 128 19.32 7.73 5.07
N GLU A 129 19.68 7.20 3.92
CA GLU A 129 21.04 6.72 3.62
C GLU A 129 21.72 7.65 2.62
N PRO A 130 23.06 7.84 2.68
CA PRO A 130 23.98 7.27 3.66
C PRO A 130 23.87 7.98 5.03
N GLY A 131 23.96 7.20 6.12
CA GLY A 131 24.13 7.72 7.48
C GLY A 131 23.09 7.26 8.49
N ASN A 132 22.15 6.36 8.12
CA ASN A 132 21.03 5.93 8.96
C ASN A 132 20.34 7.09 9.70
N VAL A 133 20.18 8.24 9.04
CA VAL A 133 19.47 9.37 9.62
C VAL A 133 18.04 8.92 9.84
N ASN A 134 17.54 8.97 11.07
CA ASN A 134 16.16 8.58 11.35
C ASN A 134 15.23 9.65 10.76
N GLU A 135 14.63 9.34 9.61
CA GLU A 135 13.74 10.25 8.87
C GLU A 135 12.28 10.10 9.33
N GLY A 136 12.00 9.12 10.18
CA GLY A 136 10.69 8.94 10.80
C GLY A 136 10.40 7.50 11.23
N ILE A 137 9.42 7.37 12.13
CA ILE A 137 8.79 6.11 12.50
C ILE A 137 7.33 6.18 12.02
N GLY A 138 6.98 5.33 11.07
CA GLY A 138 5.58 5.14 10.67
C GLY A 138 4.91 4.14 11.62
N GLY A 139 3.75 4.53 12.17
CA GLY A 139 2.86 3.59 12.85
C GLY A 139 2.07 2.77 11.82
N SER A 140 1.77 1.51 12.15
CA SER A 140 1.12 0.61 11.22
C SER A 140 -0.34 0.91 11.02
N THR A 141 -0.73 0.96 9.77
CA THR A 141 -2.13 0.84 9.41
C THR A 141 -2.23 -0.08 8.20
N SER A 142 -3.33 -0.82 8.07
CA SER A 142 -3.64 -1.70 6.92
C SER A 142 -3.82 -0.95 5.57
N TYR A 143 -3.35 0.29 5.52
CA TYR A 143 -3.27 1.17 4.38
C TYR A 143 -1.92 1.90 4.36
N PHE A 144 -1.51 2.27 3.15
CA PHE A 144 -0.39 3.14 2.87
C PHE A 144 -0.49 4.42 3.70
N SER A 145 0.36 4.55 4.71
CA SER A 145 0.73 5.83 5.31
C SER A 145 1.80 6.43 4.41
N SER A 146 1.52 7.59 3.84
CA SER A 146 2.40 8.25 2.88
C SER A 146 3.14 9.40 3.54
N ASP A 147 4.31 9.12 4.11
CA ASP A 147 5.15 10.19 4.64
C ASP A 147 5.94 10.84 3.49
N LEU A 148 6.08 12.16 3.54
CA LEU A 148 6.79 12.92 2.52
C LEU A 148 8.28 12.92 2.86
N PHE A 149 9.09 12.26 2.04
CA PHE A 149 10.53 12.17 2.25
C PHE A 149 11.30 12.90 1.15
N GLN A 150 12.45 13.46 1.52
CA GLN A 150 13.35 14.10 0.57
C GLN A 150 14.36 13.09 0.00
N PHE A 151 14.26 12.82 -1.30
CA PHE A 151 15.24 12.04 -2.07
C PHE A 151 16.25 12.96 -2.75
N SER A 152 17.53 12.56 -2.77
CA SER A 152 18.60 13.27 -3.50
C SER A 152 19.40 12.29 -4.37
N LYS A 153 20.21 12.77 -5.33
CA LYS A 153 21.01 11.89 -6.20
C LYS A 153 21.98 10.97 -5.45
N SER A 154 22.30 11.30 -4.20
CA SER A 154 23.15 10.53 -3.31
C SER A 154 22.42 10.03 -2.05
N ARG A 155 21.10 10.23 -1.95
CA ARG A 155 20.29 9.81 -0.80
C ARG A 155 19.21 8.81 -1.16
N PHE A 156 19.21 7.68 -0.46
CA PHE A 156 18.25 6.59 -0.58
C PHE A 156 17.39 6.54 0.68
N MET A 157 16.19 5.97 0.58
CA MET A 157 15.36 5.69 1.75
C MET A 157 15.42 4.20 2.05
N LYS A 158 15.93 3.85 3.23
CA LYS A 158 15.91 2.49 3.75
C LYS A 158 14.64 2.30 4.56
N THR A 159 13.83 1.32 4.18
CA THR A 159 12.59 0.96 4.86
C THR A 159 12.77 -0.36 5.57
N CYS A 160 12.54 -0.40 6.88
CA CYS A 160 12.72 -1.58 7.71
C CYS A 160 11.42 -1.94 8.44
N ILE A 161 11.02 -3.22 8.36
CA ILE A 161 9.80 -3.73 8.99
C ILE A 161 10.18 -4.61 10.17
N PHE A 162 9.57 -4.35 11.34
CA PHE A 162 9.57 -5.27 12.47
C PHE A 162 8.19 -5.94 12.57
N SER A 163 8.18 -7.26 12.40
CA SER A 163 6.96 -8.04 12.18
C SER A 163 6.34 -8.66 13.43
N GLY A 164 6.88 -8.39 14.63
CA GLY A 164 6.29 -8.78 15.92
C GLY A 164 5.98 -10.28 16.10
N GLY A 165 6.58 -11.17 15.30
CA GLY A 165 6.39 -12.62 15.38
C GLY A 165 6.20 -13.31 14.02
N TYR A 166 5.82 -12.56 12.98
CA TYR A 166 5.59 -13.12 11.66
C TYR A 166 6.86 -13.15 10.79
N GLY A 167 7.13 -14.24 10.09
CA GLY A 167 8.20 -14.34 9.10
C GLY A 167 7.68 -14.39 7.68
N ASN A 168 8.55 -14.24 6.69
CA ASN A 168 8.23 -14.40 5.26
C ASN A 168 7.10 -13.50 4.75
N LEU A 169 6.94 -12.30 5.33
CA LEU A 169 5.98 -11.30 4.86
C LEU A 169 6.39 -10.76 3.50
N ASN A 170 5.41 -10.50 2.63
CA ASN A 170 5.61 -9.84 1.35
C ASN A 170 5.33 -8.35 1.54
N ALA A 171 6.30 -7.50 1.21
CA ALA A 171 6.20 -6.05 1.36
C ALA A 171 6.40 -5.36 0.00
N TYR A 172 5.67 -4.26 -0.17
CA TYR A 172 5.64 -3.42 -1.38
C TYR A 172 5.61 -1.94 -1.03
#